data_AF-A0A4V2VL07-F1
#
_entry.id   AF-A0A4V2VL07-F1
#
_cell.length_a   1.000
_cell.length_b   1.000
_cell.length_c   1.000
_cell.angle_alpha   90.00
_cell.angle_beta   90.00
_cell.angle_gamma   90.00
#
_symmetry.space_group_name_H-M   'P 1'
#
loop_
_entity.id
_entity.type
_entity.pdbx_description
1 polymer ?
#
loop_
_entity_poly.entity_id
_entity_poly.type
_entity_poly.pdbx_seq_one_letter_code
_entity_poly.pdbx_strand_id
1 'polypeptide(L)'
;MRPILIMAAMAGTLAAGAAEARQDKPITSNEPSAVDIAKTPVTDLNLEKTDIPPVLITAIKKPYDLSAMRSCKQIGAAVTELDGILGDDIDLPQDARDRVSTGRMAKWVVSSFIPFRGLIREISGANAQERAVLAAVQAGVARRGFLKGVGAERGCKYPASPATAAVIQAKELKQHQEDARNGDKKDAAADDKTAAKDGVAYTAQPVVQKVP
;
A
#
# COMPACT_ATOMS: atom_id res chain seq x y z
N MET A 1 -65.77 33.70 19.66
CA MET A 1 -65.65 35.15 19.90
C MET A 1 -64.32 35.63 19.34
N ARG A 2 -64.37 36.35 18.20
CA ARG A 2 -63.28 37.19 17.62
C ARG A 2 -63.42 38.63 18.22
N PRO A 3 -62.57 39.66 17.94
CA PRO A 3 -61.37 39.80 17.07
C PRO A 3 -60.20 40.56 17.79
N ILE A 4 -58.99 40.81 17.24
CA ILE A 4 -58.55 41.95 16.37
C ILE A 4 -57.01 41.74 16.16
N LEU A 5 -56.41 41.58 14.97
CA LEU A 5 -56.12 42.48 13.81
C LEU A 5 -55.00 43.53 14.03
N ILE A 6 -53.95 43.45 13.17
CA ILE A 6 -53.01 44.46 12.58
C ILE A 6 -51.79 43.61 12.16
N MET A 7 -51.53 43.20 10.92
CA MET A 7 -51.45 43.84 9.59
C MET A 7 -50.40 44.95 9.46
N ALA A 8 -49.22 44.59 8.90
CA ALA A 8 -48.41 45.48 8.08
C ALA A 8 -47.63 44.64 7.06
N ALA A 9 -48.14 44.64 5.83
CA ALA A 9 -47.49 44.12 4.64
C ALA A 9 -46.79 45.29 3.93
N MET A 10 -45.57 45.07 3.42
CA MET A 10 -45.01 45.85 2.32
C MET A 10 -44.54 44.91 1.21
N ALA A 11 -45.27 44.95 0.10
CA ALA A 11 -44.82 44.61 -1.26
C ALA A 11 -43.91 45.75 -1.77
N GLY A 12 -42.96 45.62 -2.70
CA GLY A 12 -42.63 44.61 -3.70
C GLY A 12 -42.42 45.32 -5.06
N THR A 13 -41.29 45.10 -5.76
CA THR A 13 -41.10 45.25 -7.23
C THR A 13 -39.73 44.63 -7.63
N LEU A 14 -39.69 43.51 -8.38
CA LEU A 14 -39.62 43.34 -9.84
C LEU A 14 -38.27 43.75 -10.51
N ALA A 15 -37.47 42.77 -10.93
CA ALA A 15 -37.08 42.55 -12.33
C ALA A 15 -36.05 41.40 -12.47
N ALA A 16 -36.30 40.53 -13.45
CA ALA A 16 -35.46 39.42 -13.86
C ALA A 16 -34.29 39.86 -14.75
N GLY A 17 -33.22 39.07 -14.74
CA GLY A 17 -32.11 39.18 -15.70
C GLY A 17 -31.09 38.07 -15.47
N ALA A 18 -31.32 36.91 -16.09
CA ALA A 18 -30.27 35.93 -16.33
C ALA A 18 -29.56 36.34 -17.64
N ALA A 19 -28.25 36.58 -17.55
CA ALA A 19 -27.37 36.55 -18.71
C ALA A 19 -25.97 36.15 -18.24
N GLU A 20 -25.50 35.04 -18.80
CA GLU A 20 -24.15 34.52 -18.66
C GLU A 20 -23.08 35.56 -19.01
N ALA A 21 -22.03 35.62 -18.21
CA ALA A 21 -20.69 35.96 -18.68
C ALA A 21 -19.70 35.01 -18.00
N ARG A 22 -19.04 34.21 -18.83
CA ARG A 22 -17.97 33.27 -18.48
C ARG A 22 -16.63 34.01 -18.47
N GLN A 23 -15.68 33.47 -17.68
CA GLN A 23 -14.22 33.75 -17.64
C GLN A 23 -13.83 34.98 -16.79
N ASP A 24 -12.84 34.98 -15.89
CA ASP A 24 -11.61 34.19 -15.72
C ASP A 24 -11.14 34.20 -14.23
N LYS A 25 -10.25 33.27 -13.88
CA LYS A 25 -9.62 33.06 -12.54
C LYS A 25 -8.77 34.28 -12.05
N PRO A 26 -8.47 34.42 -10.74
CA PRO A 26 -7.32 33.71 -10.15
C PRO A 26 -7.61 32.99 -8.82
N ILE A 27 -6.87 31.90 -8.60
CA ILE A 27 -6.91 31.05 -7.42
C ILE A 27 -5.92 31.59 -6.39
N THR A 28 -6.37 32.36 -5.40
CA THR A 28 -5.66 32.54 -4.12
C THR A 28 -6.65 32.94 -3.02
N SER A 29 -7.39 31.99 -2.46
CA SER A 29 -8.02 32.15 -1.14
C SER A 29 -8.19 30.77 -0.51
N ASN A 30 -7.28 30.43 0.40
CA ASN A 30 -7.45 29.30 1.30
C ASN A 30 -8.38 29.73 2.44
N GLU A 31 -9.67 29.41 2.35
CA GLU A 31 -10.53 29.28 3.52
C GLU A 31 -11.28 27.95 3.41
N PRO A 32 -11.05 26.98 4.31
CA PRO A 32 -11.83 25.75 4.32
C PRO A 32 -13.24 26.08 4.81
N SER A 33 -14.24 25.93 3.93
CA SER A 33 -15.65 26.04 4.31
C SER A 33 -16.02 24.97 5.34
N ALA A 34 -16.63 25.39 6.44
CA ALA A 34 -16.97 24.58 7.61
C ALA A 34 -18.11 23.55 7.42
N VAL A 35 -18.28 22.97 6.22
CA VAL A 35 -19.42 22.07 5.91
C VAL A 35 -19.01 20.63 5.57
N ASP A 36 -17.72 20.29 5.59
CA ASP A 36 -17.27 18.92 5.27
C ASP A 36 -16.59 18.17 6.43
N ILE A 37 -16.97 18.48 7.67
CA ILE A 37 -16.46 17.81 8.90
C ILE A 37 -17.41 16.72 9.43
N ALA A 38 -18.50 16.39 8.71
CA ALA A 38 -19.47 15.39 9.17
C ALA A 38 -19.26 13.97 8.59
N LYS A 39 -18.24 13.74 7.75
CA LYS A 39 -18.02 12.45 7.07
C LYS A 39 -16.63 11.85 7.31
N THR A 40 -16.14 11.81 8.54
CA THR A 40 -15.10 10.86 9.00
C THR A 40 -14.95 10.98 10.53
N PRO A 41 -14.89 9.88 11.33
CA PRO A 41 -14.46 8.54 10.96
C PRO A 41 -15.41 7.43 11.46
N VAL A 42 -16.36 6.99 10.62
CA VAL A 42 -17.08 5.71 10.85
C VAL A 42 -16.13 4.51 10.70
N THR A 43 -14.88 4.74 10.28
CA THR A 43 -13.82 3.73 10.22
C THR A 43 -13.24 3.36 11.59
N ASP A 44 -13.41 4.18 12.64
CA ASP A 44 -12.81 3.91 13.97
C ASP A 44 -13.63 2.90 14.80
N LEU A 45 -14.81 2.50 14.30
CA LEU A 45 -15.65 1.45 14.90
C LEU A 45 -15.67 0.15 14.09
N ASN A 46 -14.96 0.12 12.95
CA ASN A 46 -14.75 -1.09 12.16
C ASN A 46 -13.25 -1.39 12.06
N LEU A 47 -12.59 -1.46 13.22
CA LEU A 47 -11.34 -2.17 13.37
C LEU A 47 -11.63 -3.65 13.08
N GLU A 48 -11.53 -4.05 11.81
CA GLU A 48 -11.21 -5.43 11.49
C GLU A 48 -10.03 -5.81 12.37
N LYS A 49 -10.24 -6.74 13.30
CA LYS A 49 -9.15 -7.30 14.09
C LYS A 49 -8.19 -7.90 13.09
N THR A 50 -7.07 -7.22 12.86
CA THR A 50 -5.98 -7.77 12.05
C THR A 50 -5.44 -8.97 12.80
N ASP A 51 -6.01 -10.15 12.55
CA ASP A 51 -5.62 -11.38 13.22
C ASP A 51 -4.15 -11.68 12.90
N ILE A 52 -3.39 -11.95 13.95
CA ILE A 52 -1.95 -12.25 13.83
C ILE A 52 -1.82 -13.61 13.15
N PRO A 53 -1.07 -13.72 12.03
CA PRO A 53 -0.87 -15.00 11.35
C PRO A 53 -0.30 -16.08 12.31
N PRO A 54 -0.79 -17.33 12.26
CA PRO A 54 -0.34 -18.40 13.18
C PRO A 54 1.18 -18.64 13.18
N VAL A 55 1.82 -18.41 12.03
CA VAL A 55 3.28 -18.50 11.87
C VAL A 55 4.00 -17.51 12.78
N LEU A 56 3.50 -16.27 12.86
CA LEU A 56 4.08 -15.24 13.72
C LEU A 56 3.74 -15.48 15.20
N ILE A 57 2.58 -16.06 15.51
CA ILE A 57 2.26 -16.51 16.89
C ILE A 57 3.28 -17.57 17.34
N THR A 58 3.63 -18.50 16.45
CA THR A 58 4.65 -19.52 16.73
C THR A 58 6.03 -18.87 16.91
N ALA A 59 6.36 -17.87 16.09
CA ALA A 59 7.59 -17.11 16.23
C ALA A 59 7.70 -16.35 17.57
N ILE A 60 6.60 -15.79 18.09
CA ILE A 60 6.57 -15.19 19.43
C ILE A 60 6.83 -16.24 20.51
N LYS A 61 6.13 -17.38 20.46
CA LYS A 61 6.21 -18.41 21.51
C LYS A 61 7.55 -19.13 21.53
N LYS A 62 8.14 -19.34 20.35
CA LYS A 62 9.32 -20.17 20.16
C LYS A 62 10.25 -19.56 19.10
N PRO A 63 10.84 -18.38 19.35
CA PRO A 63 11.65 -17.68 18.36
C PRO A 63 12.90 -18.48 17.95
N TYR A 64 13.52 -19.19 18.89
CA TYR A 64 14.77 -19.94 18.67
C TYR A 64 14.63 -21.47 18.67
N ASP A 65 13.41 -21.99 18.60
CA ASP A 65 13.20 -23.45 18.63
C ASP A 65 13.69 -24.13 17.35
N LEU A 66 14.54 -25.15 17.52
CA LEU A 66 15.13 -25.99 16.49
C LEU A 66 14.64 -27.44 16.54
N SER A 67 13.73 -27.79 17.45
CA SER A 67 13.28 -29.18 17.67
C SER A 67 12.73 -29.84 16.40
N ALA A 68 12.07 -29.04 15.55
CA ALA A 68 11.53 -29.46 14.25
C ALA A 68 12.47 -29.19 13.05
N MET A 69 13.67 -28.66 13.29
CA MET A 69 14.61 -28.18 12.27
C MET A 69 15.83 -29.10 12.17
N ARG A 70 15.62 -30.35 11.75
CA ARG A 70 16.68 -31.37 11.66
C ARG A 70 17.40 -31.39 10.32
N SER A 71 16.80 -30.82 9.28
CA SER A 71 17.33 -30.83 7.91
C SER A 71 17.25 -29.45 7.27
N CYS A 72 18.11 -29.19 6.29
CA CYS A 72 18.07 -27.95 5.49
C CYS A 72 16.72 -27.73 4.79
N LYS A 73 16.02 -28.82 4.41
CA LYS A 73 14.69 -28.74 3.81
C LYS A 73 13.66 -28.17 4.80
N GLN A 74 13.71 -28.60 6.06
CA GLN A 74 12.82 -28.10 7.11
C GLN A 74 13.10 -26.63 7.44
N ILE A 75 14.39 -26.27 7.55
CA ILE A 75 14.80 -24.88 7.76
C ILE A 75 14.32 -24.01 6.59
N GLY A 76 14.57 -24.44 5.35
CA GLY A 76 14.15 -23.72 4.16
C GLY A 76 12.63 -23.54 4.07
N ALA A 77 11.86 -24.58 4.36
CA ALA A 77 10.40 -24.49 4.38
C ALA A 77 9.90 -23.47 5.41
N ALA A 78 10.46 -23.47 6.62
CA ALA A 78 10.11 -22.51 7.66
C ALA A 78 10.50 -21.07 7.31
N VAL A 79 11.65 -20.88 6.66
CA VAL A 79 12.06 -19.56 6.15
C VAL A 79 11.12 -19.09 5.05
N THR A 80 10.78 -19.95 4.08
CA THR A 80 9.83 -19.60 3.00
C THR A 80 8.43 -19.27 3.52
N GLU A 81 7.97 -19.97 4.55
CA GLU A 81 6.70 -19.66 5.21
C GLU A 81 6.72 -18.28 5.87
N LEU A 82 7.83 -17.92 6.52
CA LEU A 82 8.04 -16.58 7.09
C LEU A 82 8.14 -15.50 5.99
N ASP A 83 8.86 -15.76 4.91
CA ASP A 83 9.00 -14.84 3.77
C ASP A 83 7.66 -14.56 3.08
N GLY A 84 6.78 -15.56 2.98
CA GLY A 84 5.44 -15.38 2.42
C GLY A 84 4.57 -14.39 3.19
N ILE A 85 4.85 -14.17 4.48
CA ILE A 85 4.09 -13.26 5.35
C ILE A 85 4.82 -11.93 5.53
N LEU A 86 6.13 -11.98 5.76
CA LEU A 86 6.97 -10.82 6.04
C LEU A 86 7.46 -10.10 4.78
N GLY A 87 7.34 -10.74 3.61
CA GLY A 87 7.98 -10.32 2.38
C GLY A 87 9.43 -10.78 2.28
N ASP A 88 10.04 -10.44 1.14
CA ASP A 88 11.46 -10.72 0.86
C ASP A 88 12.36 -10.19 1.99
N ASP A 89 13.39 -10.98 2.33
CA ASP A 89 14.28 -10.66 3.44
C ASP A 89 15.31 -9.58 3.09
N ILE A 90 15.92 -9.00 4.12
CA ILE A 90 16.78 -7.83 4.00
C ILE A 90 18.07 -8.06 3.21
N ASP A 91 18.39 -9.33 2.94
CA ASP A 91 19.52 -9.80 2.15
C ASP A 91 19.29 -9.71 0.64
N LEU A 92 18.06 -9.38 0.21
CA LEU A 92 17.72 -9.08 -1.17
C LEU A 92 17.69 -7.56 -1.43
N PRO A 93 17.98 -7.12 -2.67
CA PRO A 93 18.06 -5.71 -3.04
C PRO A 93 16.72 -4.97 -2.86
N GLN A 94 16.76 -3.66 -2.71
CA GLN A 94 15.61 -2.86 -2.24
C GLN A 94 14.44 -2.84 -3.24
N ASP A 95 14.74 -2.86 -4.54
CA ASP A 95 13.77 -2.97 -5.62
C ASP A 95 12.95 -4.28 -5.55
N ALA A 96 13.55 -5.35 -5.03
CA ALA A 96 12.86 -6.58 -4.68
C ALA A 96 11.88 -6.41 -3.51
N ARG A 97 12.25 -5.60 -2.51
CA ARG A 97 11.51 -5.46 -1.25
C ARG A 97 10.34 -4.47 -1.36
N ASP A 98 10.52 -3.39 -2.12
CA ASP A 98 9.61 -2.25 -2.09
C ASP A 98 8.23 -2.51 -2.73
N ARG A 99 8.13 -3.46 -3.68
CA ARG A 99 6.89 -3.70 -4.45
C ARG A 99 5.76 -4.31 -3.63
N VAL A 100 6.07 -5.00 -2.54
CA VAL A 100 5.07 -5.50 -1.58
C VAL A 100 4.63 -4.39 -0.61
N SER A 101 5.43 -3.33 -0.47
CA SER A 101 5.32 -2.30 0.57
C SER A 101 4.71 -0.97 0.09
N THR A 102 4.85 -0.61 -1.20
CA THR A 102 4.49 0.73 -1.70
C THR A 102 3.02 1.10 -1.45
N GLY A 103 2.08 0.17 -1.63
CA GLY A 103 0.65 0.41 -1.41
C GLY A 103 0.25 0.54 0.06
N ARG A 104 0.96 -0.13 0.97
CA ARG A 104 0.64 -0.15 2.42
C ARG A 104 1.32 1.00 3.17
N MET A 105 2.52 1.40 2.77
CA MET A 105 3.27 2.49 3.40
C MET A 105 2.80 3.89 2.97
N ALA A 106 2.35 4.06 1.71
CA ALA A 106 1.80 5.34 1.26
C ALA A 106 0.57 5.78 2.08
N LYS A 107 -0.29 4.82 2.47
CA LYS A 107 -1.45 5.09 3.34
C LYS A 107 -1.03 5.50 4.75
N TRP A 108 0.06 4.93 5.28
CA TRP A 108 0.58 5.19 6.62
C TRP A 108 1.20 6.58 6.76
N VAL A 109 1.94 7.04 5.74
CA VAL A 109 2.58 8.37 5.75
C VAL A 109 1.53 9.49 5.74
N VAL A 110 0.46 9.35 4.95
CA VAL A 110 -0.62 10.34 4.90
C VAL A 110 -1.48 10.32 6.17
N SER A 111 -1.74 9.14 6.76
CA SER A 111 -2.51 9.04 8.01
C SER A 111 -1.75 9.51 9.26
N SER A 112 -0.42 9.60 9.19
CA SER A 112 0.44 10.02 10.31
C SER A 112 0.63 11.54 10.40
N PHE A 113 0.12 12.30 9.42
CA PHE A 113 0.29 13.76 9.37
C PHE A 113 -0.68 14.52 10.28
N ILE A 114 -1.63 13.85 10.96
CA ILE A 114 -2.46 14.52 11.97
C ILE A 114 -1.62 14.66 13.26
N PRO A 115 -1.21 15.88 13.65
CA PRO A 115 -0.38 16.07 14.84
C PRO A 115 -1.13 15.55 16.08
N PHE A 116 -0.40 14.83 16.95
CA PHE A 116 -0.87 14.27 18.24
C PHE A 116 -1.88 13.11 18.20
N ARG A 117 -2.39 12.67 17.04
CA ARG A 117 -3.31 11.50 16.99
C ARG A 117 -2.67 10.22 17.55
N GLY A 118 -1.37 10.04 17.35
CA GLY A 118 -0.60 8.92 17.92
C GLY A 118 -0.55 8.95 19.45
N LEU A 119 -0.27 10.11 20.07
CA LEU A 119 -0.23 10.27 21.53
C LEU A 119 -1.62 10.16 22.16
N ILE A 120 -2.65 10.73 21.52
CA ILE A 120 -4.05 10.65 21.98
C ILE A 120 -4.53 9.19 21.94
N ARG A 121 -4.18 8.43 20.90
CA ARG A 121 -4.52 7.00 20.77
C ARG A 121 -3.68 6.10 21.71
N GLU A 122 -2.45 6.51 22.01
CA GLU A 122 -1.58 5.80 22.95
C GLU A 122 -2.12 5.93 24.38
N ILE A 123 -2.57 7.14 24.76
CA ILE A 123 -3.19 7.42 26.06
C ILE A 123 -4.57 6.75 26.15
N SER A 124 -5.33 6.66 25.05
CA SER A 124 -6.64 5.98 25.03
C SER A 124 -6.55 4.45 25.03
N GLY A 125 -5.34 3.87 24.93
CA GLY A 125 -5.12 2.43 24.96
C GLY A 125 -5.57 1.67 23.70
N ALA A 126 -6.04 2.38 22.67
CA ALA A 126 -6.62 1.79 21.46
C ALA A 126 -5.61 1.11 20.52
N ASN A 127 -4.30 1.13 20.83
CA ASN A 127 -3.22 0.53 20.02
C ASN A 127 -2.79 -0.88 20.47
N ALA A 128 -3.50 -1.54 21.39
CA ALA A 128 -3.06 -2.84 21.93
C ALA A 128 -2.88 -3.92 20.83
N GLN A 129 -3.78 -3.94 19.84
CA GLN A 129 -3.70 -4.88 18.72
C GLN A 129 -2.54 -4.54 17.78
N GLU A 130 -2.36 -3.27 17.42
CA GLU A 130 -1.25 -2.84 16.59
C GLU A 130 0.11 -3.18 17.23
N ARG A 131 0.25 -2.99 18.56
CA ARG A 131 1.46 -3.40 19.29
C ARG A 131 1.68 -4.91 19.23
N ALA A 132 0.62 -5.71 19.37
CA ALA A 132 0.72 -7.16 19.27
C ALA A 132 1.15 -7.61 17.87
N VAL A 133 0.61 -6.99 16.81
CA VAL A 133 1.02 -7.24 15.42
C VAL A 133 2.49 -6.87 15.20
N LEU A 134 2.92 -5.69 15.65
CA LEU A 134 4.32 -5.25 15.52
C LEU A 134 5.28 -6.19 16.27
N ALA A 135 4.94 -6.60 17.49
CA ALA A 135 5.71 -7.59 18.25
C ALA A 135 5.80 -8.94 17.52
N ALA A 136 4.70 -9.36 16.87
CA ALA A 136 4.66 -10.58 16.07
C ALA A 136 5.57 -10.52 14.84
N VAL A 137 5.55 -9.38 14.13
CA VAL A 137 6.44 -9.12 12.99
C VAL A 137 7.89 -9.15 13.44
N GLN A 138 8.22 -8.45 14.52
CA GLN A 138 9.58 -8.42 15.06
C GLN A 138 10.07 -9.82 15.46
N ALA A 139 9.22 -10.62 16.12
CA ALA A 139 9.54 -12.01 16.46
C ALA A 139 9.74 -12.87 15.20
N GLY A 140 8.93 -12.66 14.15
CA GLY A 140 9.08 -13.31 12.85
C GLY A 140 10.41 -13.00 12.18
N VAL A 141 10.79 -11.71 12.12
CA VAL A 141 12.09 -11.29 11.56
C VAL A 141 13.24 -11.91 12.35
N ALA A 142 13.19 -11.86 13.68
CA ALA A 142 14.21 -12.46 14.55
C ALA A 142 14.35 -13.98 14.32
N ARG A 143 13.22 -14.70 14.23
CA ARG A 143 13.21 -16.14 13.95
C ARG A 143 13.75 -16.46 12.57
N ARG A 144 13.38 -15.69 11.54
CA ARG A 144 13.90 -15.87 10.17
C ARG A 144 15.42 -15.72 10.15
N GLY A 145 15.94 -14.63 10.72
CA GLY A 145 17.38 -14.38 10.78
C GLY A 145 18.13 -15.49 11.52
N PHE A 146 17.59 -15.96 12.65
CA PHE A 146 18.15 -17.08 13.40
C PHE A 146 18.18 -18.38 12.56
N LEU A 147 17.08 -18.75 11.91
CA LEU A 147 17.00 -19.96 11.09
C LEU A 147 17.99 -19.92 9.91
N LYS A 148 18.11 -18.76 9.25
CA LYS A 148 19.12 -18.56 8.19
C LYS A 148 20.55 -18.68 8.73
N GLY A 149 20.82 -18.15 9.92
CA GLY A 149 22.13 -18.30 10.59
C GLY A 149 22.47 -19.76 10.87
N VAL A 150 21.54 -20.51 11.46
CA VAL A 150 21.69 -21.95 11.73
C VAL A 150 21.84 -22.73 10.42
N GLY A 151 21.08 -22.39 9.38
CA GLY A 151 21.24 -23.05 8.08
C GLY A 151 22.56 -22.72 7.40
N ALA A 152 23.10 -21.51 7.57
CA ALA A 152 24.42 -21.15 7.09
C ALA A 152 25.52 -21.95 7.78
N GLU A 153 25.46 -22.07 9.12
CA GLU A 153 26.37 -22.91 9.90
C GLU A 153 26.35 -24.37 9.43
N ARG A 154 25.16 -24.87 9.05
CA ARG A 154 24.96 -26.24 8.55
C ARG A 154 25.24 -26.42 7.05
N GLY A 155 25.72 -25.39 6.36
CA GLY A 155 26.03 -25.45 4.92
C GLY A 155 24.79 -25.60 4.03
N CYS A 156 23.62 -25.17 4.49
CA CYS A 156 22.40 -25.18 3.71
C CYS A 156 22.46 -24.16 2.56
N LYS A 157 21.71 -24.43 1.49
CA LYS A 157 21.51 -23.49 0.38
C LYS A 157 20.32 -22.57 0.65
N TYR A 158 20.28 -21.44 -0.04
CA TYR A 158 19.11 -20.56 -0.08
C TYR A 158 17.84 -21.35 -0.43
N PRO A 159 16.69 -21.10 0.21
CA PRO A 159 16.40 -20.02 1.18
C PRO A 159 16.76 -20.33 2.65
N ALA A 160 17.29 -21.52 2.95
CA ALA A 160 17.61 -21.92 4.32
C ALA A 160 18.87 -21.22 4.90
N SER A 161 19.56 -20.41 4.11
CA SER A 161 20.74 -19.63 4.49
C SER A 161 20.68 -18.25 3.82
N PRO A 162 21.53 -17.28 4.23
CA PRO A 162 21.58 -15.96 3.62
C PRO A 162 21.75 -16.04 2.10
N ALA A 163 21.12 -15.11 1.39
CA ALA A 163 21.27 -14.99 -0.05
C ALA A 163 22.75 -14.77 -0.42
N THR A 164 23.26 -15.59 -1.34
CA THR A 164 24.59 -15.38 -1.92
C THR A 164 24.51 -14.39 -3.07
N ALA A 165 25.66 -13.84 -3.47
CA ALA A 165 25.73 -12.93 -4.63
C ALA A 165 25.09 -13.51 -5.90
N ALA A 166 25.27 -14.82 -6.15
CA ALA A 166 24.66 -15.50 -7.29
C ALA A 166 23.12 -15.56 -7.19
N VAL A 167 22.58 -15.73 -5.98
CA VAL A 167 21.12 -15.72 -5.75
C VAL A 167 20.54 -14.34 -5.97
N ILE A 168 21.23 -13.30 -5.48
CA ILE A 168 20.83 -11.90 -5.65
C ILE A 168 20.76 -11.55 -7.14
N GLN A 169 21.83 -11.81 -7.88
CA GLN A 169 21.88 -11.58 -9.33
C GLN A 169 20.76 -12.34 -10.08
N ALA A 170 20.50 -13.59 -9.70
CA ALA A 170 19.43 -14.38 -10.30
C ALA A 170 18.02 -13.81 -10.00
N LYS A 171 17.81 -13.20 -8.82
CA LYS A 171 16.56 -12.51 -8.45
C LYS A 171 16.40 -11.21 -9.23
N GLU A 172 17.45 -10.40 -9.31
CA GLU A 172 17.47 -9.14 -10.09
C GLU A 172 17.16 -9.40 -11.57
N LEU A 173 17.81 -10.41 -12.18
CA LEU A 173 17.55 -10.78 -13.58
C LEU A 173 16.10 -11.20 -13.80
N LYS A 174 15.51 -11.96 -12.88
CA LYS A 174 14.09 -12.34 -12.95
C LYS A 174 13.19 -11.12 -12.82
N GLN A 175 13.53 -10.19 -11.94
CA GLN A 175 12.77 -8.95 -11.76
C GLN A 175 12.80 -8.08 -13.01
N HIS A 176 13.98 -7.87 -13.60
CA HIS A 176 14.10 -7.16 -14.88
C HIS A 176 13.30 -7.81 -16.00
N GLN A 177 13.26 -9.15 -16.06
CA GLN A 177 12.43 -9.87 -17.03
C GLN A 177 10.93 -9.71 -16.78
N GLU A 178 10.50 -9.74 -15.51
CA GLU A 178 9.10 -9.50 -15.14
C GLU A 178 8.67 -8.06 -15.42
N ASP A 179 9.58 -7.10 -15.23
CA ASP A 179 9.37 -5.69 -15.55
C ASP A 179 9.23 -5.44 -17.04
N ALA A 180 10.14 -6.00 -17.84
CA ALA A 180 10.05 -5.92 -19.29
C ALA A 180 8.71 -6.49 -19.77
N ARG A 181 8.33 -7.68 -19.29
CA ARG A 181 7.04 -8.30 -19.62
C ARG A 181 5.83 -7.47 -19.20
N ASN A 182 5.91 -6.81 -18.05
CA ASN A 182 4.81 -5.96 -17.56
C ASN A 182 4.79 -4.60 -18.27
N GLY A 183 5.93 -4.08 -18.72
CA GLY A 183 6.07 -2.92 -19.60
C GLY A 183 5.38 -3.18 -20.93
N ASP A 184 5.78 -4.25 -21.63
CA ASP A 184 5.20 -4.66 -22.91
C ASP A 184 3.66 -4.79 -22.84
N LYS A 185 3.15 -5.36 -21.73
CA LYS A 185 1.69 -5.47 -21.49
C LYS A 185 1.01 -4.13 -21.24
N LYS A 186 1.69 -3.20 -20.55
CA LYS A 186 1.14 -1.86 -20.29
C LYS A 186 1.13 -1.04 -21.57
N ASP A 187 2.16 -1.16 -22.39
CA ASP A 187 2.27 -0.45 -23.67
C ASP A 187 1.20 -0.98 -24.64
N ALA A 188 1.03 -2.30 -24.75
CA ALA A 188 -0.07 -2.90 -25.51
C ALA A 188 -1.47 -2.49 -25.00
N ALA A 189 -1.66 -2.36 -23.69
CA ALA A 189 -2.91 -1.90 -23.10
C ALA A 189 -3.14 -0.38 -23.23
N ALA A 190 -2.08 0.41 -23.42
CA ALA A 190 -2.16 1.84 -23.69
C ALA A 190 -2.49 2.11 -25.15
N ASP A 191 -1.89 1.34 -26.07
CA ASP A 191 -2.17 1.40 -27.50
C ASP A 191 -3.61 0.99 -27.81
N ASP A 192 -4.12 -0.09 -27.20
CA ASP A 192 -5.51 -0.53 -27.31
C ASP A 192 -6.51 0.56 -26.83
N LYS A 193 -6.21 1.19 -25.69
CA LYS A 193 -7.04 2.29 -25.15
C LYS A 193 -6.99 3.56 -25.99
N THR A 194 -5.89 3.81 -26.69
CA THR A 194 -5.75 4.95 -27.60
C THR A 194 -6.51 4.67 -28.90
N ALA A 195 -6.38 3.46 -29.46
CA ALA A 195 -7.17 3.01 -30.61
C ALA A 195 -8.69 3.03 -30.34
N ALA A 196 -9.11 2.66 -29.13
CA ALA A 196 -10.52 2.70 -28.73
C ALA A 196 -11.08 4.12 -28.54
N LYS A 197 -10.23 5.11 -28.23
CA LYS A 197 -10.63 6.52 -28.06
C LYS A 197 -10.67 7.29 -29.37
N ASP A 198 -9.72 7.03 -30.26
CA ASP A 198 -9.58 7.79 -31.50
C ASP A 198 -10.28 7.14 -32.69
N GLY A 199 -10.82 5.92 -32.53
CA GLY A 199 -11.57 5.21 -33.58
C GLY A 199 -10.72 4.76 -34.77
N VAL A 200 -9.40 4.95 -34.70
CA VAL A 200 -8.45 4.58 -35.74
C VAL A 200 -7.44 3.59 -35.15
N ALA A 201 -7.42 2.37 -35.67
CA ALA A 201 -6.42 1.37 -35.32
C ALA A 201 -5.06 1.79 -35.90
N TYR A 202 -4.16 2.30 -35.06
CA TYR A 202 -2.79 2.59 -35.47
C TYR A 202 -1.99 1.29 -35.56
N THR A 203 -1.65 0.87 -36.78
CA THR A 203 -0.70 -0.23 -37.01
C THR A 203 0.71 0.33 -37.24
N ALA A 204 1.61 0.13 -36.29
CA ALA A 204 3.02 0.47 -36.44
C ALA A 204 3.71 -0.55 -37.37
N GLN A 205 3.77 -0.27 -38.68
CA GLN A 205 4.59 -1.04 -39.61
C GLN A 205 5.95 -0.35 -39.79
N PRO A 206 7.08 -1.05 -39.62
CA PRO A 206 8.41 -0.48 -39.85
C PRO A 206 8.59 -0.17 -41.34
N VAL A 207 8.70 1.11 -41.68
CA VAL A 207 8.98 1.56 -43.04
C VAL A 207 10.46 1.38 -43.34
N VAL A 208 10.79 0.33 -44.09
CA VAL A 208 12.15 0.15 -44.62
C VAL A 208 12.34 1.13 -45.77
N GLN A 209 12.95 2.28 -45.48
CA GLN A 209 13.35 3.22 -46.53
C GLN A 209 14.49 2.61 -47.35
N LYS A 210 14.24 2.40 -48.64
CA LYS A 210 15.27 1.96 -49.58
C LYS A 210 16.15 3.18 -49.90
N VAL A 211 17.36 3.19 -49.36
CA VAL A 211 18.36 4.22 -49.62
C VAL A 211 18.87 4.05 -51.07
N PRO A 212 18.99 5.14 -51.86
CA PRO A 212 19.39 5.08 -53.27
C PRO A 212 20.84 4.64 -53.48
#